data_AF-A0A9D8B088-F1
#
_entry.id   AF-A0A9D8B088-F1
#
_cell.length_a   1.000
_cell.length_b   1.000
_cell.length_c   1.000
_cell.angle_alpha   90.00
_cell.angle_beta   90.00
_cell.angle_gamma   90.00
#
_symmetry.space_group_name_H-M   'P 1'
#
loop_
_entity.id
_entity.type
_entity.pdbx_description
1 polymer ?
#
loop_
_entity_poly.entity_id
_entity_poly.type
_entity_poly.pdbx_seq_one_letter_code
_entity_poly.pdbx_strand_id
1 'polypeptide(L)'
;MANSKVLPKFKTRKEVAEFWDTHSSMDYWDQFEDVELKVHPSIKSPRDLSPRCPHHKNQVLYTRWRTIDIADGFASLHKVRELYCPRGDYTRLAPETAKIVKQAEAALKRVQLKFQKLAA
;
A
#
# COMPACT_ATOMS: atom_id res chain seq x y z
N MET A 1 24.36 32.80 -19.17
CA MET A 1 24.18 33.85 -18.14
C MET A 1 22.82 33.62 -17.53
N ALA A 2 22.74 33.05 -16.31
CA ALA A 2 21.46 32.79 -15.67
C ALA A 2 20.84 34.13 -15.28
N ASN A 3 19.72 34.46 -15.90
CA ASN A 3 18.96 35.66 -15.57
C ASN A 3 18.25 35.37 -14.24
N SER A 4 18.90 35.68 -13.12
CA SER A 4 18.37 35.37 -11.78
C SER A 4 17.14 36.23 -11.53
N LYS A 5 15.94 35.69 -11.79
CA LYS A 5 14.67 36.35 -11.49
C LYS A 5 14.55 36.46 -9.97
N VAL A 6 14.54 37.67 -9.42
CA VAL A 6 14.37 37.87 -7.97
C VAL A 6 12.89 37.83 -7.61
N LEU A 7 12.53 37.14 -6.52
CA LEU A 7 11.16 37.10 -5.99
C LEU A 7 10.68 38.52 -5.61
N PRO A 8 9.50 38.95 -6.09
CA PRO A 8 8.92 40.24 -5.70
C PRO A 8 8.58 40.30 -4.21
N LYS A 9 8.57 41.51 -3.63
CA LYS A 9 8.02 41.74 -2.29
C LYS A 9 6.51 41.92 -2.38
N PHE A 10 5.76 40.90 -1.99
CA PHE A 10 4.29 40.93 -1.96
C PHE A 10 3.77 41.69 -0.74
N LYS A 11 2.70 42.48 -0.92
CA LYS A 11 2.04 43.23 0.16
C LYS A 11 0.84 42.48 0.72
N THR A 12 0.23 41.60 -0.07
CA THR A 12 -0.96 40.83 0.33
C THR A 12 -0.85 39.36 -0.06
N ARG A 13 -1.60 38.49 0.63
CA ARG A 13 -1.66 37.05 0.28
C ARG A 13 -2.29 36.79 -1.10
N LYS A 14 -3.16 37.69 -1.57
CA LYS A 14 -3.79 37.58 -2.89
C LYS A 14 -2.78 37.78 -4.02
N GLU A 15 -1.90 38.78 -3.90
CA GLU A 15 -0.80 39.01 -4.85
C GLU A 15 0.16 37.81 -4.93
N VAL A 16 0.45 37.17 -3.78
CA VAL A 16 1.26 35.96 -3.72
C VAL A 16 0.62 34.83 -4.53
N ALA A 17 -0.69 34.61 -4.35
CA ALA A 17 -1.41 33.57 -5.07
C ALA A 17 -1.44 33.83 -6.59
N GLU A 18 -1.79 35.05 -7.01
CA GLU A 18 -1.83 35.45 -8.43
C GLU A 18 -0.46 35.33 -9.12
N PHE A 19 0.63 35.59 -8.39
CA PHE A 19 1.98 35.37 -8.89
C PHE A 19 2.27 33.89 -9.12
N TRP A 20 1.97 33.03 -8.14
CA TRP A 20 2.22 31.59 -8.22
C TRP A 20 1.28 30.85 -9.18
N ASP A 21 0.14 31.43 -9.55
CA ASP A 21 -0.73 30.88 -10.61
C ASP A 21 -0.04 30.87 -11.99
N THR A 22 0.93 31.75 -12.21
CA THR A 22 1.63 31.92 -13.49
C THR A 22 3.11 31.57 -13.45
N HIS A 23 3.67 31.36 -12.25
CA HIS A 23 5.11 31.12 -12.04
C HIS A 23 5.36 29.78 -11.37
N SER A 24 6.42 29.08 -11.82
CA SER A 24 6.89 27.86 -11.16
C SER A 24 7.77 28.21 -9.96
N SER A 25 7.59 27.51 -8.84
CA SER A 25 8.48 27.62 -7.67
C SER A 25 9.91 27.19 -7.99
N MET A 26 10.11 26.31 -8.97
CA MET A 26 11.44 25.85 -9.37
C MET A 26 12.32 26.98 -9.92
N ASP A 27 11.73 28.01 -10.55
CA ASP A 27 12.46 29.17 -11.10
C ASP A 27 13.13 30.02 -10.01
N TYR A 28 12.70 29.86 -8.75
CA TYR A 28 13.13 30.66 -7.62
C TYR A 28 13.74 29.81 -6.50
N TRP A 29 14.13 28.57 -6.81
CA TRP A 29 14.56 27.59 -5.81
C TRP A 29 15.71 28.10 -4.92
N ASP A 30 16.70 28.76 -5.52
CA ASP A 30 17.88 29.31 -4.83
C ASP A 30 17.56 30.48 -3.89
N GLN A 31 16.32 30.99 -3.88
CA GLN A 31 15.88 32.11 -3.05
C GLN A 31 14.98 31.69 -1.89
N PHE A 32 14.62 30.41 -1.79
CA PHE A 32 13.92 29.90 -0.61
C PHE A 32 14.91 29.66 0.53
N GLU A 33 14.41 29.81 1.75
CA GLU A 33 15.12 29.40 2.95
C GLU A 33 14.79 27.95 3.30
N ASP A 34 15.75 27.23 3.88
CA ASP A 34 15.51 25.91 4.43
C ASP A 34 14.56 26.02 5.63
N VAL A 35 13.45 25.28 5.59
CA VAL A 35 12.47 25.25 6.67
C VAL A 35 12.54 23.89 7.38
N GLU A 36 12.74 23.92 8.70
CA GLU A 36 12.66 22.71 9.53
C GLU A 36 11.19 22.30 9.74
N LEU A 37 10.76 21.27 9.03
CA LEU A 37 9.41 20.71 9.15
C LEU A 37 9.31 19.72 10.31
N LYS A 38 8.53 20.06 11.34
CA LYS A 38 8.17 19.15 12.43
C LYS A 38 6.79 18.56 12.17
N VAL A 39 6.75 17.28 11.83
CA VAL A 39 5.50 16.54 11.63
C VAL A 39 4.95 16.13 13.00
N HIS A 40 3.65 16.32 13.22
CA HIS A 40 3.01 15.96 14.47
C HIS A 40 3.16 14.43 14.75
N PRO A 41 3.50 13.98 15.98
CA PRO A 41 3.75 12.56 16.28
C PRO A 41 2.57 11.60 16.02
N SER A 42 1.35 12.14 15.93
CA SER A 42 0.16 11.35 15.58
C SER A 42 0.09 10.98 14.10
N ILE A 43 0.84 11.68 13.23
CA ILE A 43 0.89 11.39 11.80
C ILE A 43 1.72 10.12 11.63
N LYS A 44 1.02 9.02 11.36
CA LYS A 44 1.62 7.72 11.06
C LYS A 44 2.05 7.70 9.60
N SER A 45 3.29 7.30 9.35
CA SER A 45 3.74 7.04 7.99
C SER A 45 3.00 5.81 7.43
N PRO A 46 2.87 5.65 6.10
CA PRO A 46 2.35 4.41 5.50
C PRO A 46 3.08 3.16 6.02
N ARG A 47 4.37 3.29 6.34
CA ARG A 47 5.17 2.23 6.95
C ARG A 47 4.68 1.85 8.35
N ASP A 48 4.25 2.81 9.15
CA ASP A 48 3.73 2.57 10.51
C ASP A 48 2.40 1.83 10.48
N LEU A 49 1.59 2.07 9.46
CA LEU A 49 0.31 1.41 9.23
C LEU A 49 0.45 0.02 8.56
N SER A 50 1.65 -0.31 8.06
CA SER A 50 1.87 -1.55 7.34
C SER A 50 1.92 -2.76 8.29
N PRO A 51 1.29 -3.90 7.92
CA PRO A 51 1.35 -5.12 8.70
C PRO A 51 2.79 -5.57 8.99
N ARG A 52 3.04 -6.01 10.23
CA ARG A 52 4.38 -6.45 10.67
C ARG A 52 4.51 -7.96 10.63
N CYS A 53 5.73 -8.43 10.33
CA CYS A 53 6.08 -9.83 10.43
C CYS A 53 6.12 -10.24 11.92
N PRO A 54 5.48 -11.35 12.31
CA PRO A 54 5.52 -11.82 13.69
C PRO A 54 6.89 -12.38 14.09
N HIS A 55 7.71 -12.83 13.13
CA HIS A 55 9.03 -13.41 13.39
C HIS A 55 10.16 -12.37 13.40
N HIS A 56 9.96 -11.22 12.75
CA HIS A 56 11.01 -10.24 12.50
C HIS A 56 10.61 -8.84 12.98
N LYS A 57 11.25 -8.38 14.06
CA LYS A 57 10.98 -7.07 14.66
C LYS A 57 11.13 -5.94 13.63
N ASN A 58 10.15 -5.05 13.58
CA ASN A 58 10.06 -3.90 12.65
C ASN A 58 10.07 -4.25 11.15
N GLN A 59 10.00 -5.54 10.78
CA GLN A 59 9.88 -5.93 9.38
C GLN A 59 8.44 -5.75 8.91
N VAL A 60 8.24 -4.95 7.87
CA VAL A 60 6.93 -4.85 7.19
C VAL A 60 6.74 -6.06 6.28
N LEU A 61 5.51 -6.56 6.20
CA LEU A 61 5.13 -7.54 5.21
C LEU A 61 4.89 -6.86 3.86
N TYR A 62 5.41 -7.46 2.80
CA TYR A 62 5.18 -7.03 1.43
C TYR A 62 3.99 -7.76 0.83
N THR A 63 3.46 -7.21 -0.26
CA THR A 63 2.25 -7.72 -0.90
C THR A 63 2.61 -8.33 -2.26
N ARG A 64 2.05 -9.49 -2.58
CA ARG A 64 2.10 -10.07 -3.92
C ARG A 64 0.75 -10.68 -4.31
N TRP A 65 0.56 -10.85 -5.62
CA TRP A 65 -0.60 -11.51 -6.18
C TRP A 65 -0.18 -12.87 -6.72
N ARG A 66 -0.93 -13.92 -6.39
CA ARG A 66 -0.63 -15.28 -6.85
C ARG A 66 -1.90 -16.09 -7.13
N THR A 67 -1.72 -17.21 -7.81
CA THR A 67 -2.72 -18.28 -7.83
C THR A 67 -2.45 -19.20 -6.65
N ILE A 68 -3.51 -19.68 -5.99
CA ILE A 68 -3.44 -20.72 -4.97
C ILE A 68 -4.44 -21.82 -5.28
N ASP A 69 -4.10 -23.05 -4.91
CA ASP A 69 -5.04 -24.17 -4.93
C ASP A 69 -5.76 -24.26 -3.59
N ILE A 70 -7.03 -24.62 -3.64
CA ILE A 70 -7.91 -24.74 -2.47
C ILE A 70 -8.65 -26.07 -2.51
N ALA A 71 -9.20 -26.47 -1.37
CA ALA A 71 -9.98 -27.71 -1.22
C ALA A 71 -9.22 -28.94 -1.79
N ASP A 72 -7.97 -29.10 -1.37
CA ASP A 72 -7.08 -30.20 -1.75
C ASP A 72 -6.86 -30.33 -3.28
N GLY A 73 -6.75 -29.18 -3.97
CA GLY A 73 -6.51 -29.13 -5.42
C GLY A 73 -7.77 -29.21 -6.28
N PHE A 74 -8.95 -29.21 -5.67
CA PHE A 74 -10.21 -29.27 -6.40
C PHE A 74 -10.53 -27.99 -7.17
N ALA A 75 -9.99 -26.84 -6.73
CA ALA A 75 -10.13 -25.58 -7.43
C ALA A 75 -8.90 -24.69 -7.22
N SER A 76 -8.70 -23.75 -8.15
CA SER A 76 -7.66 -22.73 -8.05
C SER A 76 -8.28 -21.34 -8.01
N LEU A 77 -7.76 -20.47 -7.16
CA LEU A 77 -8.13 -19.07 -7.07
C LEU A 77 -7.02 -18.19 -7.62
N HIS A 78 -7.33 -17.43 -8.67
CA HIS A 78 -6.41 -16.49 -9.29
C HIS A 78 -6.43 -15.12 -8.60
N LYS A 79 -5.32 -14.38 -8.73
CA LYS A 79 -5.19 -13.00 -8.21
C LYS A 79 -5.53 -12.89 -6.72
N VAL A 80 -5.04 -13.85 -5.94
CA VAL A 80 -5.17 -13.86 -4.49
C VAL A 80 -4.06 -12.99 -3.90
N ARG A 81 -4.45 -12.05 -3.02
CA ARG A 81 -3.52 -11.16 -2.32
C ARG A 81 -2.87 -11.86 -1.15
N GLU A 82 -1.56 -11.94 -1.19
CA GLU A 82 -0.73 -12.55 -0.15
C GLU A 82 0.21 -11.52 0.45
N LEU A 83 0.36 -11.57 1.77
CA LEU A 83 1.35 -10.85 2.55
C LEU A 83 2.52 -11.78 2.83
N TYR A 84 3.74 -11.36 2.49
CA TYR A 84 4.95 -12.15 2.70
C TYR A 84 6.05 -11.34 3.37
N CYS A 85 6.86 -12.01 4.17
CA CYS A 85 8.07 -11.45 4.71
C CYS A 85 9.16 -11.50 3.63
N PRO A 86 9.88 -10.41 3.35
CA PRO A 86 10.96 -10.41 2.36
C PRO A 86 12.14 -11.32 2.73
N ARG A 87 12.24 -11.75 3.99
CA ARG A 87 13.22 -12.75 4.45
C ARG A 87 12.82 -14.20 4.13
N GLY A 88 11.60 -14.43 3.64
CA GLY A 88 11.13 -15.73 3.14
C GLY A 88 10.62 -16.71 4.20
N ASP A 89 10.58 -16.31 5.47
CA ASP A 89 10.24 -17.18 6.61
C ASP A 89 8.76 -17.14 7.00
N TYR A 90 8.00 -16.19 6.45
CA TYR A 90 6.59 -16.00 6.82
C TYR A 90 5.74 -15.53 5.66
N THR A 91 4.59 -16.17 5.48
CA THR A 91 3.57 -15.79 4.51
C THR A 91 2.18 -15.97 5.11
N ARG A 92 1.24 -15.09 4.76
CA ARG A 92 -0.18 -15.25 5.04
C ARG A 92 -1.01 -14.61 3.96
N LEU A 93 -2.23 -15.08 3.78
CA LEU A 93 -3.20 -14.35 2.96
C LEU A 93 -3.57 -13.02 3.60
N ALA A 94 -3.85 -12.01 2.76
CA ALA A 94 -4.41 -10.77 3.26
C ALA A 94 -5.78 -11.03 3.92
N PRO A 95 -6.17 -10.30 4.99
CA PRO A 95 -7.36 -10.64 5.79
C PRO A 95 -8.66 -10.77 4.98
N GLU A 96 -8.87 -9.87 4.03
CA GLU A 96 -10.04 -9.91 3.15
C GLU A 96 -10.02 -11.11 2.20
N THR A 97 -8.83 -11.51 1.70
CA THR A 97 -8.69 -12.69 0.83
C THR A 97 -8.82 -13.99 1.63
N ALA A 98 -8.24 -14.06 2.83
CA ALA A 98 -8.35 -15.22 3.72
C ALA A 98 -9.81 -15.58 4.02
N LYS A 99 -10.66 -14.55 4.22
CA LYS A 99 -12.10 -14.73 4.44
C LYS A 99 -12.79 -15.37 3.24
N ILE A 100 -12.47 -14.91 2.03
CA ILE A 100 -13.03 -15.44 0.77
C ILE A 100 -12.60 -16.89 0.56
N VAL A 101 -11.31 -17.20 0.75
CA VAL A 101 -10.76 -18.55 0.62
C VAL A 101 -11.48 -19.52 1.54
N LYS A 102 -11.62 -19.16 2.83
CA LYS A 102 -12.34 -19.98 3.81
C LYS A 102 -13.80 -20.25 3.43
N GLN A 103 -14.48 -19.26 2.85
CA GLN A 103 -15.87 -19.42 2.38
C GLN A 103 -15.94 -20.33 1.16
N ALA A 104 -15.02 -20.16 0.20
CA ALA A 104 -14.94 -21.00 -0.99
C ALA A 104 -14.65 -22.47 -0.62
N GLU A 105 -13.67 -22.72 0.25
CA GLU A 105 -13.35 -24.06 0.75
C GLU A 105 -14.56 -24.71 1.45
N ALA A 106 -15.26 -23.97 2.30
CA ALA A 106 -16.45 -24.47 2.97
C ALA A 106 -17.58 -24.84 1.99
N ALA A 107 -17.76 -24.05 0.93
CA ALA A 107 -18.74 -24.34 -0.12
C ALA A 107 -18.34 -25.57 -0.93
N LEU A 108 -17.08 -25.65 -1.35
CA LEU A 108 -16.55 -26.77 -2.14
C LEU A 108 -16.58 -28.09 -1.37
N LYS A 109 -16.27 -28.07 -0.06
CA LYS A 109 -16.35 -29.27 0.78
C LYS A 109 -17.74 -29.90 0.79
N ARG A 110 -18.81 -29.08 0.78
CA ARG A 110 -20.20 -29.58 0.69
C ARG A 110 -20.49 -30.23 -0.66
N VAL A 111 -19.91 -29.70 -1.73
CA VAL A 111 -20.05 -30.23 -3.08
C VAL A 111 -19.28 -31.54 -3.23
N GLN A 112 -18.02 -31.60 -2.78
CA GLN A 112 -17.21 -32.82 -2.75
C GLN A 112 -17.90 -33.97 -2.02
N LEU A 113 -18.46 -33.70 -0.83
CA LEU A 113 -19.23 -34.69 -0.06
C LEU A 113 -20.46 -35.21 -0.82
N LYS A 114 -21.14 -34.35 -1.60
CA LYS A 114 -22.27 -34.80 -2.44
C LYS A 114 -21.80 -35.69 -3.58
N PHE A 115 -20.72 -35.34 -4.26
CA PHE A 115 -20.16 -36.16 -5.35
C PHE A 115 -19.67 -37.52 -4.84
N GLN A 116 -19.00 -37.57 -3.70
CA GLN A 116 -18.55 -38.83 -3.09
C GLN A 116 -19.73 -39.76 -2.74
N LYS A 117 -20.85 -39.21 -2.29
CA LYS A 117 -22.07 -39.99 -1.99
C LYS A 117 -22.82 -40.49 -3.24
N LEU A 118 -22.62 -39.85 -4.39
CA LEU A 118 -23.21 -40.26 -5.66
C LEU A 118 -22.35 -41.28 -6.40
N ALA A 119 -21.07 -41.40 -6.03
CA ALA A 119 -20.11 -42.32 -6.63
C ALA A 119 -19.92 -43.63 -5.83
N ALA A 120 -20.65 -43.80 -4.73
CA ALA A 120 -20.66 -44.99 -3.86
C ALA A 120 -22.03 -45.68 -3.95
#